data_AF-A0A742FPT1-F1
#
_entry.id   AF-A0A742FPT1-F1
#
_cell.length_a   1.000
_cell.length_b   1.000
_cell.length_c   1.000
_cell.angle_alpha   90.00
_cell.angle_beta   90.00
_cell.angle_gamma   90.00
#
_symmetry.space_group_name_H-M   'P 1'
#
loop_
_entity.id
_entity.type
_entity.pdbx_description
1 polymer ?
#
loop_
_entity_poly.entity_id
_entity_poly.type
_entity_poly.pdbx_seq_one_letter_code
_entity_poly.pdbx_strand_id
1 'polypeptide(L)'
;RRLEDAGWLRTLRAPNLQLAVELTDAGRAVAQPLLLAEQDRLRAEQRAAEVVVLPLVPAAGLPADGTSATDLAVELNGITYQACRGDFVVRLDGSTCLQLWNKEGRVVCLEGDPLEVAQWLQACHDAGIEVRVQINESSVP
;
A
#
# COMPACT_ATOMS: atom_id res chain seq x y z
N ARG A 1 -23.81 28.23 19.87
CA ARG A 1 -23.19 28.33 21.21
C ARG A 1 -23.06 27.00 21.94
N ARG A 2 -23.68 25.89 21.49
CA ARG A 2 -23.60 24.57 22.15
C ARG A 2 -22.22 24.13 22.68
N LEU A 3 -21.14 24.35 21.94
CA LEU A 3 -19.77 24.00 22.38
C LEU A 3 -19.21 24.97 23.44
N GLU A 4 -19.62 26.23 23.41
CA GLU A 4 -19.34 27.24 24.44
C GLU A 4 -20.21 27.00 25.69
N ASP A 5 -21.49 26.64 25.51
CA ASP A 5 -22.43 26.28 26.58
C ASP A 5 -21.98 24.98 27.30
N ALA A 6 -21.33 24.06 26.57
CA ALA A 6 -20.69 22.86 27.12
C ALA A 6 -19.33 23.14 27.78
N GLY A 7 -18.86 24.39 27.76
CA GLY A 7 -17.58 24.79 28.35
C GLY A 7 -16.36 24.32 27.56
N TRP A 8 -16.51 23.86 26.32
CA TRP A 8 -15.40 23.36 25.48
C TRP A 8 -14.69 24.48 24.71
N LEU A 9 -15.39 25.59 24.45
CA LEU A 9 -14.84 26.73 23.72
C LEU A 9 -14.95 28.01 24.54
N ARG A 10 -13.98 28.91 24.37
CA ARG A 10 -14.02 30.28 24.86
C ARG A 10 -13.87 31.25 23.70
N THR A 11 -14.80 32.19 23.60
CA THR A 11 -14.72 33.29 22.62
C THR A 11 -13.88 34.44 23.17
N LEU A 12 -12.87 34.87 22.42
CA LEU A 12 -12.04 36.04 22.71
C LEU A 12 -12.42 37.17 21.74
N ARG A 13 -12.73 38.35 22.28
CA ARG A 13 -13.13 39.53 21.50
C ARG A 13 -12.07 40.61 21.63
N ALA A 14 -11.46 40.96 20.52
CA ALA A 14 -10.50 42.06 20.47
C ALA A 14 -11.22 43.39 20.14
N PRO A 15 -10.69 44.55 20.59
CA PRO A 15 -11.28 45.86 20.32
C PRO A 15 -11.35 46.25 18.84
N ASN A 16 -10.54 45.60 18.00
CA ASN A 16 -10.46 45.78 16.55
C ASN A 16 -11.52 44.96 15.78
N LEU A 17 -12.61 44.56 16.42
CA LEU A 17 -13.68 43.72 15.87
C LEU A 17 -13.26 42.29 15.48
N GLN A 18 -12.04 41.85 15.83
CA GLN A 18 -11.64 40.46 15.60
C GLN A 18 -12.20 39.52 16.68
N LEU A 19 -12.60 38.34 16.22
CA LEU A 19 -13.11 37.25 17.05
C LEU A 19 -12.18 36.05 16.93
N ALA A 20 -11.69 35.56 18.06
CA ALA A 20 -10.99 34.29 18.14
C ALA A 20 -11.78 33.32 19.02
N VAL A 21 -11.58 32.02 18.79
CA VAL A 21 -12.18 30.96 19.59
C VAL A 21 -11.06 30.01 19.98
N GLU A 22 -10.97 29.71 21.26
CA GLU A 22 -9.97 28.79 21.80
C GLU A 22 -10.68 27.60 22.44
N LEU A 23 -10.09 26.41 22.33
CA LEU A 23 -10.48 25.28 23.16
C LEU A 23 -10.10 25.55 24.62
N THR A 24 -11.02 25.30 25.54
CA THR A 24 -10.70 25.22 26.97
C THR A 24 -9.97 23.90 27.26
N ASP A 25 -9.50 23.68 28.49
CA ASP A 25 -8.95 22.38 28.88
C ASP A 25 -9.96 21.24 28.71
N ALA A 26 -11.24 21.47 29.03
CA ALA A 26 -12.31 20.51 28.79
C ALA A 26 -12.51 20.25 27.29
N GLY A 27 -12.44 21.29 26.46
CA GLY A 27 -12.50 21.16 25.01
C GLY A 27 -11.31 20.39 24.43
N ARG A 28 -10.10 20.67 24.92
CA ARG A 28 -8.87 19.93 24.54
C ARG A 28 -8.97 18.46 24.94
N ALA A 29 -9.46 18.15 26.14
CA ALA A 29 -9.63 16.77 26.59
C ALA A 29 -10.57 15.97 25.67
N VAL A 30 -11.62 16.60 25.14
CA VAL A 30 -12.55 15.99 24.17
C VAL A 30 -11.94 15.93 22.76
N ALA A 31 -11.23 16.97 22.33
CA ALA A 31 -10.64 17.04 20.99
C ALA A 31 -9.40 16.16 20.82
N GLN A 32 -8.63 15.92 21.88
CA GLN A 32 -7.38 15.16 21.84
C GLN A 32 -7.52 13.75 21.23
N PRO A 33 -8.47 12.89 21.68
CA PRO A 33 -8.64 11.57 21.06
C PRO A 33 -9.09 11.64 19.60
N LEU A 34 -9.89 12.64 19.22
CA LEU A 34 -10.33 12.82 17.83
C LEU A 34 -9.16 13.23 16.93
N LEU A 35 -8.31 14.15 17.41
CA LEU A 35 -7.10 14.55 16.71
C LEU A 35 -6.14 13.38 16.56
N LEU A 36 -5.96 12.56 17.60
CA LEU A 36 -5.10 11.39 17.55
C LEU A 36 -5.64 10.35 16.54
N ALA A 37 -6.94 10.04 16.59
CA ALA A 37 -7.57 9.12 15.65
C ALA A 37 -7.42 9.58 14.20
N GLU A 38 -7.56 10.88 13.94
CA GLU A 38 -7.37 11.43 12.61
C GLU A 38 -5.91 11.36 12.15
N GLN A 39 -4.96 11.65 13.04
CA GLN A 39 -3.54 11.49 12.74
C GLN A 39 -3.18 10.03 12.44
N ASP A 40 -3.74 9.09 13.18
CA ASP A 40 -3.51 7.67 12.98
C ASP A 40 -4.13 7.17 11.67
N ARG A 41 -5.33 7.67 11.32
CA ARG A 41 -5.95 7.42 10.00
C ARG A 41 -5.05 7.91 8.87
N LEU A 42 -4.57 9.16 8.95
CA LEU A 42 -3.69 9.74 7.94
C LEU A 42 -2.36 8.98 7.80
N ARG A 43 -1.79 8.54 8.94
CA ARG A 43 -0.58 7.69 8.92
C ARG A 43 -0.87 6.33 8.30
N ALA A 44 -2.02 5.71 8.62
CA ALA A 44 -2.40 4.44 8.04
C ALA A 44 -2.58 4.56 6.52
N GLU A 45 -3.22 5.62 6.04
CA GLU A 45 -3.36 5.91 4.61
C GLU A 45 -2.01 6.11 3.92
N GLN A 46 -1.12 6.89 4.53
CA GLN A 46 0.23 7.08 4.02
C GLN A 46 0.98 5.74 3.90
N ARG A 47 0.92 4.91 4.94
CA ARG A 47 1.59 3.60 4.95
C ARG A 47 0.97 2.61 3.97
N ALA A 48 -0.34 2.66 3.76
CA ALA A 48 -1.02 1.81 2.77
C ALA A 48 -0.64 2.19 1.33
N ALA A 49 -0.29 3.46 1.08
CA ALA A 49 0.14 3.95 -0.22
C ALA A 49 1.65 3.76 -0.48
N GLU A 50 2.46 3.48 0.55
CA GLU A 50 3.89 3.27 0.41
C GLU A 50 4.18 1.84 -0.07
N VAL A 51 4.72 1.72 -1.29
CA VAL A 51 5.14 0.43 -1.87
C VAL A 51 6.65 0.32 -1.79
N VAL A 52 7.14 -0.78 -1.20
CA VAL A 52 8.59 -1.05 -1.07
C VAL A 52 8.92 -2.32 -1.81
N VAL A 53 9.79 -2.23 -2.82
CA VAL A 53 10.24 -3.39 -3.61
C VAL A 53 11.60 -3.86 -3.10
N LEU A 54 11.68 -5.13 -2.71
CA LEU A 54 12.90 -5.80 -2.29
C LEU A 54 13.53 -6.48 -3.51
N PRO A 55 14.80 -6.18 -3.84
CA PRO A 55 15.46 -6.79 -4.99
C PRO A 55 15.72 -8.28 -4.72
N LEU A 56 15.34 -9.13 -5.67
CA LEU A 56 15.80 -10.52 -5.72
C LEU A 56 17.05 -10.60 -6.59
N VAL A 57 18.09 -11.25 -6.09
CA VAL A 57 19.26 -11.57 -6.90
C VAL A 57 18.88 -12.74 -7.81
N PRO A 58 18.96 -12.62 -9.15
CA PRO A 58 18.70 -13.74 -10.04
C PRO A 58 19.66 -14.90 -9.73
N ALA A 59 19.15 -16.12 -9.64
CA ALA A 59 19.97 -17.31 -9.37
C ALA A 59 20.96 -17.64 -10.51
N ALA A 60 20.70 -17.16 -11.73
CA ALA A 60 21.63 -17.21 -12.86
C ALA A 60 21.38 -16.04 -13.83
N GLY A 61 22.41 -15.63 -14.57
CA GLY A 61 22.43 -14.43 -15.40
C GLY A 61 21.26 -14.31 -16.37
N LEU A 62 20.29 -13.47 -16.00
CA LEU A 62 19.35 -12.89 -16.94
C LEU A 62 20.15 -12.07 -17.97
N PRO A 63 19.81 -12.11 -19.26
CA PRO A 63 20.48 -11.30 -20.27
C PRO A 63 20.45 -9.82 -19.85
N ALA A 64 21.62 -9.17 -19.93
CA ALA A 64 21.88 -7.84 -19.38
C ALA A 64 21.11 -6.69 -20.06
N ASP A 65 20.28 -7.00 -21.05
CA ASP A 65 19.58 -6.00 -21.81
C ASP A 65 18.17 -5.88 -21.25
N GLY A 66 17.89 -4.76 -20.57
CA GLY A 66 16.57 -4.26 -20.19
C GLY A 66 15.66 -3.97 -21.39
N THR A 67 15.66 -4.87 -22.36
CA THR A 67 14.72 -4.99 -23.46
C THR A 67 13.36 -5.20 -22.83
N SER A 68 12.40 -4.34 -23.20
CA SER A 68 10.99 -4.41 -22.80
C SER A 68 10.57 -5.86 -22.54
N ALA A 69 10.36 -6.19 -21.26
CA ALA A 69 10.18 -7.56 -20.81
C ALA A 69 9.04 -8.17 -21.63
N THR A 70 9.36 -9.22 -22.39
CA THR A 70 8.37 -9.90 -23.23
C THR A 70 7.43 -10.66 -22.31
N ASP A 71 6.13 -10.64 -22.58
CA ASP A 71 5.20 -11.50 -21.84
C ASP A 71 5.56 -12.96 -22.10
N LEU A 72 5.76 -13.70 -21.01
CA LEU A 72 5.98 -15.14 -21.02
C LEU A 72 4.74 -15.82 -20.44
N ALA A 73 4.48 -17.03 -20.94
CA ALA A 73 3.38 -17.85 -20.46
C ALA A 73 3.76 -18.53 -19.15
N VAL A 74 2.90 -18.44 -18.13
CA VAL A 74 3.03 -19.21 -16.89
C VAL A 74 1.69 -19.86 -16.55
N GLU A 75 1.71 -21.13 -16.17
CA GLU A 75 0.51 -21.85 -15.73
C GLU A 75 0.44 -21.86 -14.21
N LEU A 76 -0.60 -21.24 -13.64
CA LEU A 76 -0.85 -21.20 -12.21
C LEU A 76 -2.25 -21.78 -11.96
N ASN A 77 -2.33 -22.82 -11.12
CA ASN A 77 -3.59 -23.50 -10.78
C ASN A 77 -4.42 -23.91 -12.02
N GLY A 78 -3.76 -24.35 -13.10
CA GLY A 78 -4.41 -24.76 -14.34
C GLY A 78 -4.88 -23.61 -15.25
N ILE A 79 -4.55 -22.36 -14.92
CA ILE A 79 -4.83 -21.18 -15.75
C ILE A 79 -3.52 -20.65 -16.30
N THR A 80 -3.47 -20.41 -17.62
CA THR A 80 -2.31 -19.79 -18.26
C THR A 80 -2.41 -18.27 -18.23
N TYR A 81 -1.41 -17.62 -17.66
CA TYR A 81 -1.24 -16.16 -17.63
C TYR A 81 -0.12 -15.74 -18.59
N GLN A 82 -0.22 -14.53 -19.13
CA GLN A 82 0.83 -13.88 -19.91
C GLN A 82 1.38 -12.73 -19.06
N ALA A 83 2.62 -12.85 -18.62
CA ALA A 83 3.23 -11.89 -17.69
C ALA A 83 4.72 -11.71 -17.98
N CYS A 84 5.21 -10.51 -17.71
CA CYS A 84 6.61 -10.15 -17.82
C CYS A 84 7.26 -9.95 -16.43
N ARG A 85 6.45 -9.76 -15.37
CA ARG A 85 6.89 -9.72 -13.98
C ARG A 85 5.88 -10.39 -13.03
N GLY A 86 6.38 -11.06 -12.00
CA GLY A 86 5.61 -11.56 -10.86
C GLY A 86 6.14 -11.03 -9.53
N ASP A 87 5.30 -10.37 -8.74
CA ASP A 87 5.68 -9.82 -7.45
C ASP A 87 5.00 -10.56 -6.30
N PHE A 88 5.79 -11.12 -5.39
CA PHE A 88 5.29 -11.62 -4.10
C PHE A 88 4.98 -10.44 -3.19
N VAL A 89 3.72 -10.24 -2.85
CA VAL A 89 3.27 -9.10 -2.05
C VAL A 89 3.04 -9.51 -0.62
N VAL A 90 3.62 -8.77 0.33
CA VAL A 90 3.25 -8.81 1.75
C VAL A 90 2.48 -7.54 2.08
N ARG A 91 1.22 -7.68 2.51
CA ARG A 91 0.38 -6.55 2.94
C ARG A 91 0.62 -6.23 4.42
N LEU A 92 0.26 -5.01 4.83
CA LEU A 92 0.39 -4.58 6.23
C LEU A 92 -0.47 -5.38 7.21
N ASP A 93 -1.55 -6.03 6.74
CA ASP A 93 -2.39 -6.92 7.55
C ASP A 93 -1.81 -8.35 7.69
N GLY A 94 -0.67 -8.63 7.05
CA GLY A 94 0.00 -9.93 7.06
C GLY A 94 -0.49 -10.91 6.00
N SER A 95 -1.49 -10.55 5.20
CA SER A 95 -1.90 -11.35 4.03
C SER A 95 -0.90 -11.24 2.89
N THR A 96 -0.98 -12.19 1.96
CA THR A 96 -0.09 -12.28 0.80
C THR A 96 -0.88 -12.43 -0.49
N CYS A 97 -0.32 -11.96 -1.59
CA CYS A 97 -0.83 -12.22 -2.93
C CYS A 97 0.31 -12.23 -3.95
N LEU A 98 0.06 -12.76 -5.14
CA LEU A 98 0.93 -12.58 -6.29
C LEU A 98 0.36 -11.50 -7.20
N GLN A 99 1.13 -10.46 -7.51
CA GLN A 99 0.80 -9.53 -8.59
C GLN A 99 1.56 -9.91 -9.87
N LEU A 100 0.82 -10.33 -10.89
CA LEU A 100 1.34 -10.60 -12.23
C LEU A 100 1.15 -9.39 -13.13
N TRP A 101 2.23 -8.89 -13.69
CA TRP A 101 2.24 -7.77 -14.62
C TRP A 101 2.51 -8.25 -16.02
N ASN A 102 1.75 -7.75 -16.99
CA ASN A 102 2.10 -7.87 -18.39
C ASN A 102 2.84 -6.62 -18.90
N LYS A 103 3.41 -6.69 -20.10
CA LYS A 103 4.14 -5.59 -20.75
C LYS A 103 3.29 -4.35 -21.02
N GLU A 104 1.96 -4.48 -21.04
CA GLU A 104 1.03 -3.34 -21.16
C GLU A 104 0.83 -2.62 -19.82
N GLY A 105 1.44 -3.11 -18.73
CA GLY A 105 1.26 -2.59 -17.39
C GLY A 105 -0.06 -2.99 -16.72
N ARG A 106 -0.76 -4.01 -17.25
CA ARG A 106 -1.93 -4.58 -16.58
C ARG A 106 -1.48 -5.53 -15.50
N VAL A 107 -2.12 -5.43 -14.34
CA VAL A 107 -1.87 -6.29 -13.19
C VAL A 107 -3.04 -7.23 -12.92
N VAL A 108 -2.74 -8.49 -12.60
CA VAL A 108 -3.67 -9.44 -12.01
C VAL A 108 -3.18 -9.78 -10.61
N CYS A 109 -4.07 -9.71 -9.62
CA CYS A 109 -3.78 -10.07 -8.25
C CYS A 109 -4.37 -11.46 -7.94
N LEU A 110 -3.53 -12.39 -7.52
CA LEU A 110 -3.91 -13.74 -7.11
C LEU A 110 -3.76 -13.85 -5.59
N GLU A 111 -4.88 -13.99 -4.89
CA GLU A 111 -4.90 -14.19 -3.44
C GLU A 111 -4.52 -15.62 -3.10
N GLY A 112 -3.64 -15.79 -2.11
CA GLY A 112 -3.23 -17.09 -1.61
C GLY A 112 -2.52 -16.97 -0.27
N ASP A 113 -2.43 -18.07 0.46
CA ASP A 113 -1.58 -18.09 1.65
C ASP A 113 -0.09 -17.97 1.27
N PRO A 114 0.81 -17.67 2.22
CA PRO A 114 2.22 -17.43 1.88
C PRO A 114 2.92 -18.59 1.17
N LEU A 115 2.51 -19.84 1.42
CA LEU A 115 3.09 -21.01 0.77
C LEU A 115 2.59 -21.13 -0.67
N GLU A 116 1.29 -20.94 -0.89
CA GLU A 116 0.69 -20.98 -2.23
C GLU A 116 1.27 -19.86 -3.12
N VAL A 117 1.34 -18.63 -2.61
CA VAL A 117 1.92 -17.48 -3.35
C VAL A 117 3.40 -17.72 -3.68
N ALA A 118 4.16 -18.32 -2.76
CA ALA A 118 5.57 -18.66 -3.01
C ALA A 118 5.72 -19.72 -4.11
N GLN A 119 4.82 -20.70 -4.19
CA GLN A 119 4.81 -21.70 -5.25
C GLN A 119 4.51 -21.08 -6.62
N TRP A 120 3.55 -20.14 -6.69
CA TRP A 120 3.29 -19.43 -7.94
C TRP A 120 4.44 -18.52 -8.35
N LEU A 121 5.08 -17.83 -7.39
CA LEU A 121 6.29 -17.04 -7.66
C LEU A 121 7.42 -17.92 -8.22
N GLN A 122 7.61 -19.13 -7.65
CA GLN A 122 8.57 -20.09 -8.17
C GLN A 122 8.24 -20.51 -9.60
N ALA A 123 6.97 -20.80 -9.91
CA ALA A 123 6.54 -21.12 -11.27
C ALA A 123 6.82 -19.96 -12.26
N CYS A 124 6.66 -18.71 -11.83
CA CYS A 124 7.04 -17.54 -12.62
C CYS A 124 8.56 -17.50 -12.88
N HIS A 125 9.35 -17.68 -11.84
CA HIS A 125 10.82 -17.74 -11.95
C HIS A 125 11.27 -18.84 -12.91
N ASP A 126 10.68 -20.04 -12.81
CA ASP A 126 11.00 -21.19 -13.66
C ASP A 126 10.58 -20.97 -15.12
N ALA A 127 9.53 -20.19 -15.35
CA ALA A 127 9.12 -19.71 -16.68
C ALA A 127 10.03 -18.60 -17.24
N GLY A 128 11.02 -18.13 -16.47
CA GLY A 128 11.93 -17.04 -16.86
C GLY A 128 11.33 -15.64 -16.70
N ILE A 129 10.20 -15.50 -15.99
CA ILE A 129 9.58 -14.22 -15.67
C ILE A 129 10.39 -13.52 -14.59
N GLU A 130 10.55 -12.20 -14.69
CA GLU A 130 11.19 -11.42 -13.63
C GLU A 130 10.38 -11.54 -12.33
N VAL A 131 11.02 -11.90 -11.23
CA VAL A 131 10.35 -12.01 -9.92
C VAL A 131 10.94 -11.06 -8.90
N ARG A 132 10.08 -10.51 -8.03
CA ARG A 132 10.48 -9.65 -6.91
C ARG A 132 9.63 -9.93 -5.67
N VAL A 133 10.05 -9.37 -4.54
CA VAL A 133 9.21 -9.29 -3.33
C VAL A 133 8.86 -7.81 -3.12
N GLN A 134 7.63 -7.52 -2.74
CA GLN A 134 7.19 -6.17 -2.41
C GLN A 134 6.34 -6.10 -1.16
N ILE A 135 6.35 -4.95 -0.51
CA ILE A 135 5.43 -4.58 0.56
C ILE A 135 4.34 -3.70 -0.04
N ASN A 136 3.09 -4.06 0.24
CA ASN A 136 1.87 -3.52 -0.35
C ASN A 136 1.72 -3.77 -1.86
N GLU A 137 0.48 -3.74 -2.32
CA GLU A 137 0.14 -3.85 -3.74
C GLU A 137 0.51 -2.58 -4.49
N SER A 138 1.03 -2.72 -5.71
CA SER A 138 1.20 -1.61 -6.64
C SER A 138 0.11 -1.62 -7.70
N SER A 139 -0.35 -0.43 -8.09
CA SER A 139 -1.15 -0.22 -9.31
C SER A 139 -0.35 0.43 -10.43
N VAL A 140 0.94 0.65 -10.20
CA VAL A 140 1.90 1.22 -11.15
C VAL A 140 2.97 0.16 -11.49
N PRO A 141 3.28 -0.06 -12.78
CA PRO A 141 4.32 -0.99 -13.20
C PRO A 141 5.70 -0.65 -12.64
#